data_AF-A0A7C4BDG8-F1
#
_entry.id   AF-A0A7C4BDG8-F1
#
_cell.length_a   1.000
_cell.length_b   1.000
_cell.length_c   1.000
_cell.angle_alpha   90.00
_cell.angle_beta   90.00
_cell.angle_gamma   90.00
#
_symmetry.space_group_name_H-M   'P 1'
#
loop_
_entity.id
_entity.type
_entity.pdbx_description
1 polymer ?
#
loop_
_entity_poly.entity_id
_entity_poly.type
_entity_poly.pdbx_seq_one_letter_code
_entity_poly.pdbx_strand_id
1 'polypeptide(L)'
;MSLDLQTKLGVLFAVGGVVAGVLSGPLPGRFAALSLLVLGFLFYLCYRLAPKILKFEASQLPGGWSGTVAFKKYFDVFFFLWLVFWILTYTDLLRL
;
A
#
# COMPACT_ATOMS: atom_id res chain seq x y z
N MET A 1 5.49 -22.80 -8.46
CA MET A 1 4.73 -21.73 -9.17
C MET A 1 4.13 -20.67 -8.23
N SER A 2 4.21 -20.81 -6.90
CA SER A 2 3.63 -19.88 -5.91
C SER A 2 4.50 -18.65 -5.53
N LEU A 3 5.82 -18.71 -5.75
CA LEU A 3 6.75 -17.62 -5.42
C LEU A 3 6.53 -16.36 -6.29
N ASP A 4 6.15 -16.55 -7.55
CA ASP A 4 5.97 -15.45 -8.51
C ASP A 4 4.77 -14.57 -8.14
N LEU A 5 3.64 -15.17 -7.72
CA LEU A 5 2.45 -14.43 -7.32
C LEU A 5 2.66 -13.64 -6.02
N GLN A 6 3.32 -14.24 -5.02
CA GLN A 6 3.61 -13.56 -3.76
C GLN A 6 4.54 -12.36 -3.97
N THR A 7 5.54 -12.49 -4.85
CA THR A 7 6.43 -11.40 -5.23
C THR A 7 5.68 -10.29 -5.93
N LYS A 8 4.82 -10.60 -6.91
CA LYS A 8 3.99 -9.61 -7.61
C LYS A 8 3.04 -8.88 -6.68
N LEU A 9 2.44 -9.59 -5.72
CA LEU A 9 1.64 -8.96 -4.67
C LEU A 9 2.49 -8.03 -3.81
N GLY A 10 3.67 -8.48 -3.36
CA GLY A 10 4.60 -7.65 -2.61
C GLY A 10 4.95 -6.35 -3.35
N VAL A 11 5.25 -6.45 -4.64
CA VAL A 11 5.53 -5.28 -5.50
C VAL A 11 4.30 -4.37 -5.62
N LEU A 12 3.10 -4.91 -5.83
CA LEU A 12 1.86 -4.12 -5.93
C LEU A 12 1.60 -3.32 -4.65
N PHE A 13 1.74 -3.94 -3.48
CA PHE A 13 1.57 -3.25 -2.19
C PHE A 13 2.72 -2.28 -1.93
N ALA A 14 3.95 -2.59 -2.34
CA ALA A 14 5.07 -1.67 -2.24
C ALA A 14 4.81 -0.39 -3.05
N VAL A 15 4.41 -0.54 -4.32
CA VAL A 15 4.04 0.60 -5.18
C VAL A 15 2.85 1.37 -4.59
N GLY A 16 1.85 0.66 -4.05
CA GLY A 16 0.72 1.28 -3.36
C GLY A 16 1.15 2.15 -2.18
N GLY A 17 2.10 1.67 -1.37
CA GLY A 17 2.67 2.42 -0.24
C GLY A 17 3.39 3.70 -0.70
N VAL A 18 4.22 3.59 -1.75
CA VAL A 18 4.90 4.75 -2.35
C VAL A 18 3.90 5.80 -2.82
N VAL A 19 2.88 5.39 -3.60
CA VAL A 19 1.84 6.28 -4.10
C VAL A 19 1.08 6.93 -2.96
N ALA A 20 0.74 6.17 -1.91
CA ALA A 20 0.09 6.71 -0.73
C ALA A 20 0.94 7.76 -0.04
N GLY A 21 2.26 7.52 0.10
CA GLY A 21 3.18 8.45 0.74
C GLY A 21 3.27 9.76 -0.03
N VAL A 22 3.45 9.67 -1.36
CA VAL A 22 3.54 10.84 -2.25
C VAL A 22 2.26 11.66 -2.28
N LEU A 23 1.08 11.02 -2.27
CA LEU A 23 -0.20 11.72 -2.30
C LEU A 23 -0.56 12.38 -0.96
N SER A 24 -0.11 11.80 0.16
CA SER A 24 -0.46 12.29 1.49
C SER A 24 0.62 13.17 2.14
N GLY A 25 1.88 13.10 1.72
CA GLY A 25 2.96 13.94 2.26
C GLY A 25 2.76 15.44 2.08
N PRO A 26 2.15 15.94 0.97
CA PRO A 26 1.83 17.35 0.83
C PRO A 26 0.72 17.87 1.74
N LEU A 27 0.01 16.98 2.46
CA LEU A 27 -1.08 17.40 3.31
C LEU A 27 -0.53 18.15 4.54
N PRO A 28 -1.02 19.38 4.81
CA PRO A 28 -0.63 20.12 6.01
C PRO A 28 -0.86 19.29 7.28
N GLY A 29 -0.02 19.43 8.31
CA GLY A 29 -0.07 18.62 9.53
C GLY A 29 -1.43 18.62 10.26
N ARG A 30 -2.24 19.66 10.12
CA ARG A 30 -3.65 19.71 10.60
C ARG A 30 -4.57 18.67 9.95
N PHE A 31 -4.14 18.07 8.85
CA PHE A 31 -4.82 17.00 8.11
C PHE A 31 -4.10 15.65 8.25
N ALA A 32 -3.36 15.43 9.35
CA ALA A 32 -2.74 14.13 9.64
C ALA A 32 -3.76 12.97 9.60
N ALA A 33 -4.99 13.19 10.09
CA ALA A 33 -6.08 12.22 9.98
C ALA A 33 -6.45 11.89 8.51
N LEU A 34 -6.38 12.88 7.62
CA LEU A 34 -6.62 12.67 6.19
C LEU A 34 -5.50 11.84 5.55
N SER A 35 -4.25 12.01 6.00
CA SER A 35 -3.13 11.18 5.54
C SER A 35 -3.32 9.70 5.90
N LEU A 36 -3.84 9.43 7.11
CA LEU A 36 -4.20 8.08 7.54
C LEU A 36 -5.39 7.50 6.73
N LEU A 37 -6.36 8.34 6.36
CA LEU A 37 -7.45 7.92 5.48
C LEU A 37 -6.94 7.57 4.07
N VAL A 38 -6.01 8.35 3.51
CA VAL A 38 -5.37 8.05 2.22
C VAL A 38 -4.61 6.72 2.28
N LEU A 39 -3.86 6.48 3.36
CA LEU A 39 -3.17 5.21 3.60
C LEU A 39 -4.17 4.03 3.61
N GLY A 40 -5.22 4.12 4.42
CA GLY A 40 -6.21 3.05 4.55
C GLY A 40 -6.97 2.80 3.24
N PHE A 41 -7.35 3.87 2.54
CA PHE A 41 -8.06 3.80 1.27
C PHE A 41 -7.21 3.15 0.17
N LEU A 42 -5.94 3.55 0.03
CA LEU A 42 -5.04 2.98 -0.97
C LEU A 42 -4.67 1.54 -0.66
N PHE A 43 -4.48 1.20 0.61
CA PHE A 43 -4.30 -0.19 1.01
C PHE A 43 -5.51 -1.05 0.62
N TYR A 44 -6.73 -0.55 0.89
CA TYR A 44 -7.97 -1.23 0.50
C TYR A 44 -8.10 -1.37 -1.02
N LEU A 45 -7.74 -0.35 -1.80
CA LEU A 45 -7.73 -0.41 -3.26
C LEU A 45 -6.73 -1.45 -3.77
N CYS A 46 -5.50 -1.47 -3.26
CA CYS A 46 -4.51 -2.50 -3.60
C CYS A 46 -5.05 -3.90 -3.31
N TYR A 47 -5.66 -4.10 -2.14
CA TYR A 47 -6.30 -5.37 -1.79
C TYR A 47 -7.42 -5.77 -2.76
N ARG A 48 -8.31 -4.84 -3.10
CA ARG A 48 -9.49 -5.11 -3.94
C ARG A 48 -9.12 -5.29 -5.42
N LEU A 49 -8.08 -4.60 -5.88
CA LEU A 49 -7.63 -4.62 -7.27
C LEU A 49 -6.58 -5.70 -7.53
N ALA A 50 -5.89 -6.21 -6.50
CA ALA A 50 -4.86 -7.24 -6.67
C ALA A 50 -5.31 -8.44 -7.52
N PRO A 51 -6.49 -9.06 -7.30
CA PRO A 51 -6.94 -10.18 -8.13
C PRO A 51 -7.16 -9.81 -9.59
N LYS A 52 -7.60 -8.56 -9.86
CA LYS A 52 -7.86 -8.06 -11.21
C LYS A 52 -6.58 -7.72 -11.95
N ILE A 53 -5.63 -7.06 -11.27
CA ILE A 53 -4.34 -6.64 -11.85
C ILE A 53 -3.47 -7.86 -12.13
N LEU A 54 -3.40 -8.79 -11.18
CA LEU A 54 -2.51 -9.94 -11.24
C LEU A 54 -3.19 -11.20 -11.81
N LYS A 55 -4.48 -11.10 -12.17
CA LYS A 55 -5.27 -12.17 -12.80
C LYS A 55 -5.13 -13.52 -12.09
N PHE A 56 -5.29 -13.53 -10.76
CA PHE A 56 -5.25 -14.75 -9.95
C PHE A 56 -6.58 -15.02 -9.27
N GLU A 57 -6.86 -16.29 -9.03
CA GLU A 57 -8.02 -16.71 -8.25
C GLU A 57 -7.67 -16.83 -6.77
N ALA A 58 -8.65 -16.55 -5.90
CA ALA A 58 -8.45 -16.65 -4.45
C ALA A 58 -8.01 -18.05 -3.98
N SER A 59 -8.36 -19.09 -4.73
CA SER A 59 -7.98 -20.50 -4.52
C SER A 59 -6.47 -20.77 -4.69
N GLN A 60 -5.75 -19.90 -5.40
CA GLN A 60 -4.31 -20.07 -5.67
C GLN A 60 -3.41 -19.67 -4.50
N LEU A 61 -3.97 -19.03 -3.47
CA LEU A 61 -3.24 -18.66 -2.26
C LEU A 61 -3.58 -19.61 -1.10
N PRO A 62 -2.58 -20.09 -0.34
CA PRO A 62 -2.82 -20.91 0.84
C PRO A 62 -3.61 -20.09 1.88
N GLY A 63 -4.84 -20.52 2.17
CA GLY A 63 -5.76 -19.83 3.09
C GLY A 63 -6.71 -18.83 2.43
N GLY A 64 -6.73 -18.72 1.09
CA GLY A 64 -7.62 -17.83 0.36
C GLY A 64 -7.17 -16.36 0.33
N TRP A 65 -7.68 -15.59 -0.63
CA TRP A 65 -7.50 -14.14 -0.65
C TRP A 65 -8.54 -13.45 0.24
N SER A 66 -8.09 -12.85 1.34
CA SER A 66 -8.93 -12.06 2.24
C SER A 66 -8.19 -10.81 2.73
N GLY A 67 -8.95 -9.82 3.19
CA GLY A 67 -8.38 -8.58 3.73
C GLY A 67 -7.40 -8.84 4.88
N THR A 68 -7.69 -9.81 5.75
CA THR A 68 -6.82 -10.19 6.86
C THR A 68 -5.50 -10.80 6.38
N VAL A 69 -5.53 -11.62 5.33
CA VAL A 69 -4.31 -12.20 4.73
C VAL A 69 -3.46 -11.11 4.08
N ALA A 70 -4.10 -10.19 3.35
CA ALA A 70 -3.41 -9.07 2.74
C ALA A 70 -2.74 -8.17 3.80
N PHE A 71 -3.47 -7.86 4.87
CA PHE A 71 -2.98 -7.06 5.99
C PHE A 71 -1.77 -7.72 6.66
N LYS A 72 -1.90 -8.98 7.09
CA LYS A 72 -0.79 -9.68 7.79
C LYS A 72 0.48 -9.86 6.95
N LYS A 73 0.37 -9.92 5.63
CA LYS A 73 1.53 -10.20 4.76
C LYS A 73 2.16 -8.97 4.15
N TYR A 74 1.37 -7.94 3.84
CA TYR A 74 1.83 -6.82 3.00
C TYR A 74 1.68 -5.46 3.67
N PHE A 75 0.99 -5.36 4.80
CA PHE A 75 0.79 -4.08 5.49
C PHE A 75 2.12 -3.48 5.94
N ASP A 76 3.05 -4.27 6.48
CA ASP A 76 4.33 -3.76 6.99
C ASP A 76 5.15 -3.09 5.89
N VAL A 77 5.28 -3.74 4.73
CA VAL A 77 6.01 -3.20 3.56
C VAL A 77 5.29 -1.97 3.01
N PHE A 78 3.97 -2.03 2.89
CA PHE A 78 3.15 -0.90 2.45
C PHE A 78 3.32 0.31 3.37
N PHE A 79 3.21 0.10 4.68
CA PHE A 79 3.29 1.12 5.72
C PHE A 79 4.68 1.74 5.78
N PHE A 80 5.72 0.91 5.73
CA PHE A 80 7.11 1.39 5.75
C PHE A 80 7.41 2.28 4.54
N LEU A 81 7.04 1.86 3.33
CA LEU A 81 7.23 2.66 2.12
C LEU A 81 6.36 3.92 2.12
N TRP A 82 5.12 3.83 2.59
CA TRP A 82 4.28 5.01 2.81
C TRP A 82 4.98 6.01 3.72
N LEU A 83 5.50 5.58 4.88
CA LEU A 83 6.14 6.46 5.84
C LEU A 83 7.39 7.14 5.25
N VAL A 84 8.25 6.38 4.57
CA VAL A 84 9.45 6.93 3.92
C VAL A 84 9.08 8.02 2.91
N PHE A 85 8.15 7.74 1.99
CA PHE A 85 7.78 8.69 0.95
C PHE A 85 6.94 9.86 1.48
N TRP A 86 6.14 9.63 2.50
CA TRP A 86 5.41 10.69 3.21
C TRP A 86 6.40 11.67 3.85
N ILE A 87 7.44 11.17 4.55
CA ILE A 87 8.48 12.03 5.14
C ILE A 87 9.22 12.79 4.04
N LEU A 88 9.71 12.10 2.99
CA LEU A 88 10.48 12.73 1.90
C LEU A 88 9.69 13.89 1.26
N THR A 89 8.46 13.61 0.84
CA THR A 89 7.62 14.63 0.19
C THR A 89 7.20 15.75 1.13
N TYR A 90 6.95 15.46 2.41
CA TYR A 90 6.69 16.47 3.43
C TYR A 90 7.92 17.38 3.65
N THR A 91 9.13 16.81 3.73
CA THR A 91 10.37 17.58 3.91
C THR A 91 10.77 18.39 2.68
N ASP A 92 10.55 17.87 1.47
CA ASP A 92 10.85 18.62 0.25
C ASP A 92 9.91 19.81 0.07
N LEU A 93 8.64 19.67 0.47
CA LEU A 93 7.68 20.78 0.47
C LEU A 93 7.94 21.85 1.52
N LEU A 94 8.56 21.50 2.66
CA LEU A 94 8.96 22.47 3.68
C LEU A 94 10.19 23.31 3.29
N ARG A 95 10.92 22.90 2.23
CA ARG A 95 12.11 23.61 1.73
C ARG A 95 11.82 24.58 0.57
N LEU A 96 10.60 24.57 0.04
CA LEU A 96 10.10 25.49 -0.99
C LEU A 96 9.31 26.64 -0.35
#